data_AF-A0A421DST5-F1
#
_entry.id   AF-A0A421DST5-F1
#
_cell.length_a   1.000
_cell.length_b   1.000
_cell.length_c   1.000
_cell.angle_alpha   90.00
_cell.angle_beta   90.00
_cell.angle_gamma   90.00
#
_symmetry.space_group_name_H-M   'P 1'
#
loop_
_entity.id
_entity.type
_entity.pdbx_description
1 polymer ?
#
loop_
_entity_poly.entity_id
_entity_poly.type
_entity_poly.pdbx_seq_one_letter_code
_entity_poly.pdbx_strand_id
1 'polypeptide(L)' 'MNAKEFNREYAVGSRFIYLTGTAETGGKVVRTKDVARDLEKSGAVVEISLAPFFVKLSSLKPAD' A
#
# COMPACT_ATOMS: atom_id res chain seq x y z
N MET A 1 -5.25 12.36 -10.27
CA MET A 1 -6.39 11.56 -9.78
C MET A 1 -6.74 12.06 -8.40
N ASN A 2 -7.98 12.45 -8.16
CA ASN A 2 -8.50 12.77 -6.83
C ASN A 2 -9.05 11.52 -6.12
N ALA A 3 -9.41 11.62 -4.84
CA ALA A 3 -9.93 10.49 -4.07
C ALA A 3 -11.22 9.91 -4.67
N LYS A 4 -12.11 10.75 -5.22
CA LYS A 4 -13.37 10.29 -5.84
C LYS A 4 -13.13 9.42 -7.06
N GLU A 5 -12.22 9.82 -7.94
CA GLU A 5 -11.83 9.05 -9.12
C GLU A 5 -11.18 7.73 -8.72
N PHE A 6 -10.25 7.77 -7.76
CA PHE A 6 -9.57 6.57 -7.28
C PHE A 6 -10.57 5.57 -6.68
N ASN A 7 -11.45 6.01 -5.78
CA ASN A 7 -12.41 5.14 -5.11
C ASN A 7 -13.47 4.57 -6.08
N ARG A 8 -13.71 5.23 -7.23
CA ARG A 8 -14.58 4.69 -8.28
C ARG A 8 -13.93 3.53 -9.02
N GLU A 9 -12.62 3.59 -9.21
CA GLU A 9 -11.86 2.61 -9.99
C GLU A 9 -11.32 1.46 -9.12
N TYR A 10 -11.04 1.74 -7.85
CA TYR A 10 -10.36 0.81 -6.95
C TYR A 10 -11.07 0.71 -5.60
N ALA A 11 -11.67 -0.45 -5.33
CA ALA A 11 -12.28 -0.76 -4.05
C ALA A 11 -11.22 -1.01 -2.95
N VAL A 12 -11.64 -0.97 -1.69
CA VAL A 12 -10.82 -1.43 -0.56
C VAL A 12 -10.40 -2.89 -0.78
N GLY A 13 -9.10 -3.17 -0.59
CA GLY A 13 -8.47 -4.46 -0.89
C GLY A 13 -7.80 -4.57 -2.26
N SER A 14 -7.95 -3.56 -3.14
CA SER A 14 -7.29 -3.51 -4.45
C SER A 14 -5.77 -3.50 -4.34
N ARG A 15 -5.08 -4.13 -5.29
CA ARG A 15 -3.61 -4.36 -5.25
C ARG A 15 -2.85 -3.38 -6.13
N PHE A 16 -1.73 -2.86 -5.62
CA PHE A 16 -0.88 -1.89 -6.31
C PHE A 16 0.60 -2.19 -6.12
N ILE A 17 1.44 -1.60 -6.96
CA ILE A 17 2.90 -1.59 -6.80
C ILE A 17 3.29 -0.25 -6.17
N TYR A 18 3.77 -0.29 -4.93
CA TYR A 18 4.38 0.85 -4.25
C TYR A 18 5.88 0.89 -4.58
N LEU A 19 6.29 1.89 -5.36
CA LEU A 19 7.69 2.09 -5.75
C LEU A 19 8.40 2.94 -4.69
N THR A 20 9.35 2.34 -3.97
CA THR A 20 10.26 3.04 -3.05
C THR A 20 11.60 3.28 -3.74
N GLY A 21 11.72 4.34 -4.54
CA GLY A 21 12.95 4.71 -5.25
C GLY A 21 12.82 4.68 -6.77
N THR A 22 13.96 4.64 -7.49
CA THR A 22 13.96 4.46 -8.95
C THR A 22 13.38 3.07 -9.27
N ALA A 23 12.61 2.98 -10.37
CA ALA A 23 11.82 1.80 -10.73
C ALA A 23 12.63 0.48 -10.81
N GLU A 24 13.96 0.58 -10.90
CA GLU A 24 14.92 -0.51 -11.01
C GLU A 24 15.10 -1.32 -9.72
N THR A 25 14.74 -0.79 -8.53
CA THR A 25 14.94 -1.49 -7.24
C THR A 25 13.79 -2.44 -6.86
N GLY A 26 12.77 -2.58 -7.71
CA GLY A 26 11.62 -3.45 -7.47
C GLY A 26 10.59 -2.83 -6.51
N GLY A 27 9.34 -2.71 -6.98
CA GLY A 27 8.24 -2.21 -6.17
C GLY A 27 7.66 -3.25 -5.23
N LYS A 28 7.06 -2.79 -4.11
CA LYS A 28 6.35 -3.66 -3.16
C LYS A 28 4.89 -3.78 -3.56
N VAL A 29 4.36 -5.00 -3.62
CA VAL A 29 2.92 -5.20 -3.81
C VAL A 29 2.18 -4.90 -2.50
N VAL A 30 1.23 -3.97 -2.55
CA VAL A 30 0.43 -3.50 -1.41
C VAL A 30 -1.06 -3.63 -1.72
N ARG A 31 -1.91 -3.50 -0.69
CA ARG A 31 -3.38 -3.46 -0.84
C ARG A 31 -3.96 -2.21 -0.19
N THR A 32 -5.02 -1.65 -0.74
CA THR A 32 -5.77 -0.57 -0.06
C THR A 32 -6.42 -1.11 1.21
N LYS A 33 -6.27 -0.37 2.31
CA LYS A 33 -6.81 -0.69 3.64
C LYS A 33 -8.11 0.05 3.93
N ASP A 34 -8.26 1.23 3.34
CA ASP A 34 -9.45 2.08 3.44
C ASP A 34 -9.63 2.85 2.12
N VAL A 35 -10.71 3.62 2.02
CA VAL A 35 -10.99 4.55 0.93
C VAL A 35 -9.93 5.65 0.88
N ALA A 36 -9.61 6.10 -0.33
CA ALA A 36 -8.78 7.27 -0.52
C ALA A 36 -9.49 8.53 -0.02
N ARG A 37 -8.72 9.52 0.43
CA ARG A 37 -9.20 10.82 0.92
C ARG A 37 -8.32 11.93 0.36
N ASP A 38 -8.91 13.07 0.05
CA ASP A 38 -8.17 14.25 -0.38
C ASP A 38 -7.62 14.98 0.86
N LEU A 39 -6.32 15.26 0.88
CA LEU A 39 -5.67 16.10 1.87
C LEU A 39 -5.24 17.42 1.24
N GLU A 40 -5.53 18.55 1.91
CA GLU A 40 -5.28 19.90 1.37
C GLU A 40 -3.83 20.12 0.92
N LYS A 41 -2.85 19.51 1.59
CA LYS A 41 -1.42 19.73 1.32
C LYS A 41 -0.73 18.59 0.56
N SER A 42 -1.36 17.42 0.48
CA SER A 42 -0.69 16.20 -0.02
C SER A 42 -1.42 15.56 -1.21
N GLY A 43 -2.53 16.15 -1.66
CA GLY A 43 -3.38 15.56 -2.69
C GLY A 43 -4.16 14.35 -2.17
N ALA A 44 -4.60 13.48 -3.08
CA ALA A 44 -5.30 12.26 -2.72
C ALA A 44 -4.33 11.24 -2.08
N VAL A 45 -4.68 10.75 -0.90
CA VAL A 45 -3.94 9.71 -0.19
C VAL A 45 -4.83 8.50 0.04
N VAL A 46 -4.21 7.32 0.16
CA VAL A 46 -4.89 6.08 0.53
C VAL A 46 -4.03 5.30 1.50
N GLU A 47 -4.65 4.70 2.50
CA GLU A 47 -3.95 3.79 3.41
C GLU A 47 -3.67 2.47 2.69
N ILE A 48 -2.42 2.00 2.77
CA ILE A 48 -1.97 0.77 2.12
C ILE A 48 -1.39 -0.23 3.12
N SER A 49 -1.58 -1.52 2.84
CA SER A 49 -0.90 -2.60 3.53
C SER A 49 0.54 -2.69 3.01
N LEU A 50 1.47 -1.96 3.61
CA LEU A 50 2.89 -2.24 3.37
C LEU A 50 3.16 -3.63 3.95
N ALA A 51 3.36 -4.62 3.06
CA ALA A 51 3.53 -6.05 3.31
C ALA A 51 3.16 -6.52 4.73
N PRO A 52 2.00 -7.14 4.95
CA PRO A 52 1.64 -7.55 6.30
C PRO A 52 2.66 -8.59 6.80
N PHE A 53 3.33 -8.32 7.92
CA PHE A 53 4.24 -9.28 8.59
C PHE A 53 3.47 -10.45 9.22
N PHE A 54 2.41 -10.95 8.57
CA PHE A 54 1.85 -12.26 8.91
C PHE A 54 2.82 -13.31 8.39
N VAL A 55 3.83 -13.58 9.20
CA VAL A 55 4.78 -14.66 8.99
C VAL A 55 4.35 -15.85 9.83
N LYS A 56 4.67 -17.06 9.37
CA LYS A 56 4.50 -18.24 10.23
C LYS A 56 5.44 -18.06 11.41
N LEU A 57 4.97 -18.25 12.64
CA LEU A 57 5.83 -18.20 13.82
C LEU A 57 7.02 -19.16 13.68
N SER A 58 6.81 -20.31 13.01
CA SER A 58 7.85 -21.28 12.69
C SER A 58 8.95 -20.79 11.72
N SER A 59 8.73 -19.67 11.02
CA SER A 59 9.73 -19.05 10.13
C SER A 59 10.57 -17.97 10.81
N LEU A 60 10.24 -17.61 12.06
CA LEU A 60 11.03 -16.68 12.86
C LEU A 60 12.19 -17.44 13.49
N LYS A 61 13.41 -16.93 13.30
CA LYS A 61 14.59 -17.37 14.05
C LYS A 61 15.02 -16.25 15.00
N PRO A 62 15.49 -16.58 16.22
CA PRO A 62 16.13 -15.59 17.08
C PRO A 62 17.22 -14.87 16.28
N ALA A 63 17.25 -13.55 16.39
CA ALA A 63 18.43 -12.80 15.99
C ALA A 63 19.40 -12.89 17.15
N ASP A 64 20.60 -13.41 16.89
CA ASP A 64 21.70 -13.39 17.84
C ASP A 64 22.08 -11.95 18.23
#